data_AF-A0A2V6GT79-F1
#
_entry.id   AF-A0A2V6GT79-F1
#
_cell.length_a   1.000
_cell.length_b   1.000
_cell.length_c   1.000
_cell.angle_alpha   90.00
_cell.angle_beta   90.00
_cell.angle_gamma   90.00
#
_symmetry.space_group_name_H-M   'P 1'
#
loop_
_entity.id
_entity.type
_entity.pdbx_description
1 polymer ?
#
loop_
_entity_poly.entity_id
_entity_poly.type
_entity_poly.pdbx_seq_one_letter_code
_entity_poly.pdbx_strand_id
1 'polypeptide(L)'
;FELASRYIVARPIDFLSGVNSRERHEIYEPLWPAAEAKPEQLARRDCFWNGVVFYREKRWAEAYSEFQKARGPNEEEDAPLQLYLRRLEPLALNLAEMPMRQG
;
A
#
# COMPACT_ATOMS: atom_id res chain seq x y z
N PHE A 1 11.75 -4.18 13.28
CA PHE A 1 10.60 -4.91 12.70
C PHE A 1 10.90 -6.42 12.59
N GLU A 2 12.07 -6.82 12.09
CA GLU A 2 12.47 -8.23 11.85
C GLU A 2 12.15 -9.23 12.98
N LEU A 3 12.31 -8.85 14.24
CA LEU A 3 11.97 -9.73 15.37
C LEU A 3 10.45 -9.92 15.54
N ALA A 4 9.65 -8.90 15.25
CA ALA A 4 8.20 -8.91 15.39
C ALA A 4 7.49 -9.55 14.20
N SER A 5 8.07 -9.50 12.99
CA SER A 5 7.45 -10.01 11.76
C SER A 5 7.15 -11.52 11.77
N ARG A 6 7.75 -12.26 12.71
CA ARG A 6 7.44 -13.68 12.97
C ARG A 6 6.09 -13.89 13.67
N TYR A 7 5.61 -12.88 14.37
CA TYR A 7 4.43 -12.95 15.24
C TYR A 7 3.28 -12.09 14.74
N ILE A 8 3.58 -11.05 13.98
CA ILE A 8 2.57 -10.13 13.43
C ILE A 8 2.73 -9.98 11.93
N VAL A 9 1.59 -9.91 11.24
CA VAL A 9 1.49 -9.34 9.92
C VAL A 9 1.37 -7.84 10.09
N ALA A 10 2.27 -7.09 9.46
CA ALA A 10 2.22 -5.64 9.41
C ALA A 10 2.52 -5.16 8.00
N ARG A 11 2.12 -3.92 7.70
CA ARG A 11 2.50 -3.23 6.46
C ARG A 11 3.16 -1.90 6.77
N PRO A 12 4.16 -1.47 6.01
CA PRO A 12 4.69 -0.11 6.10
C PRO A 12 3.65 0.88 5.57
N ILE A 13 3.43 1.98 6.29
CA ILE A 13 2.47 3.03 5.94
C ILE A 13 3.13 4.39 5.66
N ASP A 14 4.32 4.63 6.23
CA ASP A 14 5.07 5.86 6.04
C ASP A 14 6.54 5.67 6.47
N PHE A 15 7.35 6.72 6.40
CA PHE A 15 8.70 6.75 6.99
C PHE A 15 9.01 8.10 7.65
N LEU A 16 9.72 8.06 8.76
CA LEU A 16 10.35 9.22 9.36
C LEU A 16 11.75 9.37 8.78
N SER A 17 12.05 10.53 8.22
CA SER A 17 13.41 10.96 7.92
C SER A 17 14.07 11.47 9.20
N GLY A 18 15.20 10.88 9.59
CA GLY A 18 16.03 11.39 10.68
C GLY A 18 16.67 12.74 10.35
N VAL A 19 17.30 13.35 11.36
CA VAL A 19 17.98 14.67 11.25
C VAL A 19 19.06 14.67 10.16
N ASN A 20 19.62 13.50 9.87
CA ASN A 20 20.48 13.26 8.71
C ASN A 20 19.70 12.44 7.67
N SER A 21 19.62 12.92 6.43
CA SER A 21 18.83 12.36 5.32
C SER A 21 19.07 10.89 4.94
N ARG A 22 20.04 10.24 5.58
CA ARG A 22 20.39 8.83 5.38
C ARG A 22 19.64 7.87 6.30
N GLU A 23 19.16 8.32 7.47
CA GLU A 23 18.32 7.49 8.33
C GLU A 23 16.86 7.63 7.94
N ARG A 24 16.25 6.52 7.53
CA ARG A 24 14.81 6.41 7.30
C ARG A 24 14.26 5.33 8.21
N HIS A 25 13.35 5.70 9.09
CA HIS A 25 12.63 4.77 9.94
C HIS A 25 11.27 4.51 9.33
N GLU A 26 11.01 3.27 8.91
CA GLU A 26 9.71 2.87 8.41
C GLU A 26 8.70 2.78 9.56
N ILE A 27 7.53 3.37 9.36
CA ILE A 27 6.38 3.26 10.23
C ILE A 27 5.54 2.09 9.71
N TYR A 28 5.22 1.16 10.60
CA TYR A 28 4.42 -0.01 10.30
C TYR A 28 3.07 0.05 11.02
N GLU A 29 2.03 -0.38 10.33
CA GLU A 29 0.72 -0.69 10.91
C GLU A 29 0.63 -2.21 11.15
N PRO A 30 0.46 -2.67 12.40
CA PRO A 30 0.11 -4.06 12.70
C PRO A 30 -1.31 -4.36 12.22
N LEU A 31 -1.50 -5.50 11.54
CA LEU A 31 -2.78 -5.88 10.96
C LEU A 31 -3.37 -7.09 11.69
N TRP A 32 -2.62 -8.19 11.80
CA TRP A 32 -3.09 -9.45 12.39
C TRP A 32 -1.96 -10.22 13.08
N PRO A 33 -2.27 -11.10 14.05
CA PRO A 33 -1.34 -12.15 14.45
C PRO A 33 -0.96 -13.02 13.24
N ALA A 34 0.33 -13.34 13.09
CA ALA A 34 0.83 -14.12 11.96
C ALA A 34 0.19 -15.52 11.87
N ALA A 35 -0.15 -16.11 13.02
CA ALA A 35 -0.82 -17.41 13.10
C ALA A 35 -2.27 -17.39 12.61
N GLU A 36 -2.91 -16.22 12.54
CA GLU A 36 -4.34 -16.07 12.20
C GLU A 36 -4.54 -15.50 10.78
N ALA A 37 -3.46 -15.06 10.13
CA ALA A 37 -3.52 -14.40 8.85
C ALA A 37 -3.89 -15.37 7.72
N LYS A 38 -4.98 -15.05 7.01
CA LYS A 38 -5.43 -15.81 5.84
C LYS A 38 -4.63 -15.44 4.60
N PRO A 39 -4.45 -16.36 3.63
CA PRO A 39 -3.75 -16.06 2.38
C PRO A 39 -4.26 -14.81 1.66
N GLU A 40 -5.57 -14.57 1.67
CA GLU A 40 -6.19 -13.42 1.02
C GLU A 40 -5.90 -12.10 1.75
N GLN A 41 -5.66 -12.14 3.07
CA GLN A 41 -5.22 -10.97 3.85
C GLN A 41 -3.76 -10.64 3.54
N LEU A 42 -2.90 -11.66 3.42
CA LEU A 42 -1.51 -11.49 3.02
C LEU A 42 -1.39 -10.92 1.61
N ALA A 43 -2.17 -11.45 0.67
CA ALA A 43 -2.20 -10.95 -0.71
C ALA A 43 -2.62 -9.47 -0.78
N ARG A 44 -3.64 -9.06 -0.01
CA ARG A 44 -4.08 -7.66 0.07
C ARG A 44 -3.00 -6.75 0.68
N ARG A 45 -2.33 -7.19 1.75
CA ARG A 45 -1.19 -6.50 2.35
C ARG A 45 -0.08 -6.28 1.31
N ASP A 46 0.23 -7.31 0.53
CA ASP A 46 1.30 -7.25 -0.47
C ASP A 46 0.94 -6.31 -1.62
N CYS A 47 -0.31 -6.35 -2.09
CA CYS A 47 -0.83 -5.39 -3.06
C CYS A 47 -0.73 -3.95 -2.53
N PHE A 48 -1.13 -3.72 -1.27
CA PHE A 48 -0.99 -2.39 -0.66
C PHE A 48 0.46 -1.92 -0.69
N TRP A 49 1.40 -2.78 -0.28
CA TRP A 49 2.82 -2.42 -0.25
C TRP A 49 3.36 -2.11 -1.65
N ASN A 50 3.05 -2.93 -2.65
CA ASN A 50 3.41 -2.67 -4.03
C ASN A 50 2.86 -1.32 -4.52
N GLY A 51 1.61 -1.01 -4.15
CA GLY A 51 1.00 0.29 -4.42
C GLY A 51 1.80 1.46 -3.85
N VAL A 52 2.26 1.36 -2.59
CA VAL A 52 3.10 2.38 -1.94
C VAL A 52 4.44 2.53 -2.68
N VAL A 53 5.08 1.42 -3.09
CA VAL A 53 6.32 1.45 -3.86
C VAL A 53 6.13 2.18 -5.18
N PHE A 54 5.12 1.80 -5.98
CA PHE A 54 4.83 2.45 -7.26
C PHE A 54 4.44 3.93 -7.10
N TYR A 55 3.68 4.26 -6.05
CA TYR A 55 3.33 5.65 -5.74
C TYR A 55 4.59 6.50 -5.54
N ARG A 56 5.58 5.99 -4.80
CA ARG A 56 6.86 6.68 -4.57
C ARG A 56 7.71 6.82 -5.83
N GLU A 57 7.63 5.83 -6.71
CA GLU A 57 8.26 5.86 -8.04
C GLU A 57 7.53 6.76 -9.04
N LYS A 58 6.42 7.40 -8.64
CA LYS A 58 5.54 8.20 -9.51
C LYS A 58 4.90 7.41 -10.65
N ARG A 59 4.78 6.09 -10.48
CA ARG A 59 4.11 5.17 -11.39
C ARG A 59 2.64 5.06 -11.03
N TRP A 60 1.91 6.12 -11.33
CA TRP A 60 0.57 6.36 -10.79
C TRP A 60 -0.46 5.29 -11.18
N ALA A 61 -0.40 4.80 -12.43
CA ALA A 61 -1.34 3.80 -12.94
C ALA A 61 -1.14 2.45 -12.23
N GLU A 62 0.10 1.99 -12.11
CA GLU A 62 0.43 0.76 -11.39
C GLU A 62 0.11 0.88 -9.90
N ALA A 63 0.44 2.03 -9.28
CA ALA A 63 0.09 2.30 -7.89
C ALA A 63 -1.43 2.17 -7.67
N TYR A 64 -2.22 2.82 -8.52
CA TYR A 64 -3.68 2.77 -8.43
C TYR A 64 -4.21 1.34 -8.61
N SER A 65 -3.70 0.58 -9.59
CA SER A 65 -4.09 -0.81 -9.82
C SER A 65 -3.84 -1.69 -8.60
N GLU A 66 -2.67 -1.58 -7.98
CA GLU A 66 -2.31 -2.34 -6.78
C GLU A 66 -3.16 -1.93 -5.57
N PHE A 67 -3.43 -0.64 -5.38
CA PHE A 67 -4.34 -0.18 -4.32
C PHE A 67 -5.77 -0.69 -4.50
N GLN A 68 -6.26 -0.82 -5.74
CA GLN A 68 -7.57 -1.41 -5.98
C GLN A 68 -7.63 -2.90 -5.58
N LYS A 69 -6.56 -3.66 -5.85
CA LYS A 69 -6.45 -5.07 -5.42
C LYS A 69 -6.33 -5.22 -3.90
N ALA A 70 -5.80 -4.21 -3.22
CA ALA A 70 -5.64 -4.20 -1.78
C ALA A 70 -6.96 -4.03 -1.00
N ARG A 71 -8.05 -3.60 -1.66
CA ARG A 71 -9.35 -3.41 -1.02
C ARG A 71 -9.85 -4.72 -0.39
N GLY A 72 -10.34 -4.62 0.84
CA GLY A 72 -11.02 -5.73 1.51
C GLY A 72 -12.44 -5.96 1.01
N PRO A 73 -12.99 -7.17 1.23
CA PRO A 73 -14.42 -7.40 1.07
C PRO A 73 -15.20 -6.50 2.05
N ASN A 74 -16.37 -6.02 1.62
CA ASN A 74 -17.32 -5.23 2.43
C ASN A 74 -16.87 -3.81 2.84
N GLU A 75 -16.00 -3.16 2.08
CA GLU A 75 -15.60 -1.77 2.36
C GLU A 75 -15.08 -1.56 3.79
N GLU A 76 -14.40 -2.55 4.38
CA GLU A 76 -13.62 -2.34 5.61
C GLU A 76 -12.80 -1.06 5.42
N GLU A 77 -13.02 -0.08 6.31
CA GLU A 77 -12.47 1.27 6.16
C GLU A 77 -10.97 1.23 6.44
N ASP A 78 -10.21 0.91 5.40
CA ASP A 78 -8.76 0.95 5.39
C ASP A 78 -8.31 2.40 5.18
N ALA A 79 -8.21 3.16 6.27
CA ALA A 79 -7.88 4.58 6.22
C ALA A 79 -6.55 4.89 5.49
N PRO A 80 -5.43 4.14 5.72
CA PRO A 80 -4.22 4.29 4.92
C PRO A 80 -4.46 4.09 3.42
N LEU A 81 -5.21 3.06 3.02
CA LEU A 81 -5.52 2.81 1.61
C LEU A 81 -6.36 3.95 1.00
N GLN A 82 -7.37 4.42 1.72
CA GLN A 82 -8.22 5.53 1.26
C GLN A 82 -7.42 6.82 1.09
N LEU A 83 -6.44 7.10 1.95
CA LEU A 83 -5.55 8.24 1.80
C LEU A 83 -4.79 8.21 0.47
N TYR A 84 -4.21 7.06 0.10
CA TYR A 84 -3.48 6.93 -1.16
C TYR A 84 -4.42 7.02 -2.37
N LEU A 85 -5.59 6.39 -2.31
CA LEU A 85 -6.58 6.47 -3.38
C LEU A 85 -7.04 7.92 -3.62
N ARG A 86 -7.37 8.69 -2.58
CA ARG A 86 -7.74 10.11 -2.71
C ARG A 86 -6.62 10.97 -3.29
N ARG A 87 -5.36 10.68 -2.97
CA ARG A 87 -4.20 11.38 -3.58
C ARG A 87 -4.04 11.07 -5.06
N LEU A 88 -4.50 9.90 -5.50
CA LEU A 88 -4.46 9.46 -6.89
C LEU A 88 -5.70 9.88 -7.69
N GLU A 89 -6.85 10.15 -7.05
CA GLU A 89 -8.09 10.58 -7.72
C GLU A 89 -7.90 11.75 -8.72
N PRO A 90 -7.18 12.85 -8.39
CA PRO A 90 -6.93 13.94 -9.33
C PRO A 90 -6.06 13.53 -10.53
N LEU A 91 -5.23 12.50 -10.37
CA LEU A 91 -4.36 11.96 -11.41
C LEU A 91 -5.09 10.91 -12.27
N ALA A 92 -6.03 10.18 -11.66
CA ALA A 92 -6.87 9.19 -12.31
C ALA A 92 -7.83 9.81 -13.34
N LEU A 93 -8.29 11.04 -13.10
CA LEU A 93 -9.09 11.81 -14.07
C LEU A 93 -8.32 12.06 -15.39
N ASN A 94 -6.99 12.17 -15.35
CA ASN A 94 -6.16 12.25 -16.56
C ASN A 94 -5.75 10.87 -17.12
N LEU A 95 -5.78 9.81 -16.29
CA LEU A 95 -5.44 8.44 -16.70
C LEU A 95 -6.61 7.70 -17.37
N ALA A 96 -7.87 8.05 -17.07
CA ALA A 96 -9.04 7.51 -17.77
C ALA A 96 -9.09 7.90 -19.26
N GLU A 97 -8.31 8.92 -19.67
CA GLU A 97 -8.10 9.29 -21.07
C GLU A 97 -6.92 8.56 -21.73
N MET A 98 -6.11 7.80 -20.97
CA MET A 98 -5.04 6.99 -21.55
C MET A 98 -5.62 5.67 -22.04
N PRO A 99 -5.53 5.36 -23.35
CA PRO A 99 -6.02 4.09 -23.85
C PRO A 99 -5.22 2.98 -23.16
N MET A 100 -5.93 2.05 -22.53
CA MET A 100 -5.38 0.77 -22.09
C MET A 100 -4.70 0.13 -23.30
N ARG A 101 -3.38 0.32 -23.43
CA ARG A 101 -2.59 -0.37 -24.44
C ARG A 101 -2.59 -1.83 -24.04
N GLN A 102 -3.49 -2.59 -24.65
CA GLN A 102 -3.40 -4.04 -24.70
C GLN A 102 -2.11 -4.37 -25.44
N GLY A 103 -1.23 -5.10 -24.78
CA GLY A 103 -0.04 -5.71 -25.34
C GLY A 103 -0.03 -7.18 -24.94
#